data_AF-A0A6V7TW71-F1
#
_entry.id   AF-A0A6V7TW71-F1
#
_cell.length_a   1.000
_cell.length_b   1.000
_cell.length_c   1.000
_cell.angle_alpha   90.00
_cell.angle_beta   90.00
_cell.angle_gamma   90.00
#
_symmetry.space_group_name_H-M   'P 1'
#
loop_
_entity.id
_entity.type
_entity.pdbx_description
1 polymer ?
#
loop_
_entity_poly.entity_id
_entity_poly.type
_entity_poly.pdbx_seq_one_letter_code
_entity_poly.pdbx_strand_id
1 'polypeptide(L)'
;MGVGTTQSSNIWLDASKSKGLQLEGRWLRRNGQIVAEMNLTNRALQPLDGFAIQFNSNSFGLIPLSQFNPGTIFPNQTISTTLNCSTNGPVQKMEPLSNLQVAIKNNIDVFYFAVVLPLNVYFDESGQMDKRDFLQLWKDIPEQNEIQFTIQNTKGLSADDICSVLQQNNVFTVARRTVDGQELLYHSIKYTNQVFILSELKMQRQNATLTLSLKSRHLSAIANLSEHYQLLLDSAMPAKLM
;
A
#
# COMPACT_ATOMS: atom_id res chain seq x y z
N MET A 1 15.99 5.47 7.84
CA MET A 1 14.80 5.24 8.69
C MET A 1 13.60 5.72 7.91
N GLY A 2 12.82 4.80 7.35
CA GLY A 2 11.64 5.16 6.54
C GLY A 2 10.53 5.65 7.45
N VAL A 3 10.20 6.94 7.36
CA VAL A 3 8.97 7.48 7.95
C VAL A 3 7.86 7.11 6.98
N GLY A 4 7.31 5.91 7.15
CA GLY A 4 6.08 5.52 6.46
C GLY A 4 4.99 6.53 6.81
N THR A 5 4.24 6.96 5.80
CA THR A 5 3.07 7.83 5.95
C THR A 5 2.20 7.32 7.11
N THR A 6 1.97 8.17 8.11
CA THR A 6 1.24 7.83 9.34
C THR A 6 -0.25 7.67 9.03
N GLN A 7 -0.63 6.58 8.38
CA GLN A 7 -2.04 6.24 8.22
C GLN A 7 -2.60 5.89 9.61
N SER A 8 -3.74 6.50 9.95
CA SER A 8 -4.51 6.15 11.14
C SER A 8 -5.02 4.71 11.05
N SER A 9 -5.11 4.01 12.18
CA SER A 9 -5.72 2.68 12.21
C SER A 9 -7.20 2.76 11.83
N ASN A 10 -7.69 1.76 11.10
CA ASN A 10 -9.10 1.64 10.72
C ASN A 10 -9.72 0.41 11.38
N ILE A 11 -11.02 0.44 11.64
CA ILE A 11 -11.76 -0.74 12.10
C ILE A 11 -11.80 -1.77 10.97
N TRP A 12 -11.19 -2.93 11.18
CA TRP A 12 -11.22 -4.08 10.26
C TRP A 12 -12.34 -5.05 10.59
N LEU A 13 -12.61 -5.23 11.89
CA LEU A 13 -13.71 -6.05 12.39
C LEU A 13 -14.39 -5.35 13.56
N ASP A 14 -15.66 -5.01 13.39
CA ASP A 14 -16.47 -4.36 14.41
C ASP A 14 -16.96 -5.38 15.45
N ALA A 15 -16.93 -5.01 16.74
CA ALA A 15 -17.36 -5.87 17.85
C ALA A 15 -18.79 -6.43 17.68
N SER A 16 -19.69 -5.67 17.05
CA SER A 16 -21.07 -6.08 16.77
C SER A 16 -21.16 -7.27 15.80
N LYS A 17 -20.13 -7.47 14.96
CA LYS A 17 -20.06 -8.55 13.96
C LYS A 17 -19.24 -9.75 14.43
N SER A 18 -18.65 -9.66 15.62
CA SER A 18 -17.61 -10.60 16.09
C SER A 18 -17.78 -10.97 17.56
N LYS A 19 -19.02 -10.92 18.07
CA LYS A 19 -19.40 -11.30 19.44
C LYS A 19 -18.51 -10.61 20.50
N GLY A 20 -18.18 -9.35 20.26
CA GLY A 20 -17.42 -8.50 21.18
C GLY A 20 -15.95 -8.24 20.80
N LEU A 21 -15.36 -8.93 19.82
CA LEU A 21 -13.98 -8.66 19.40
C LEU A 21 -13.89 -7.47 18.42
N GLN A 22 -13.46 -6.30 18.87
CA GLN A 22 -13.11 -5.23 17.94
C GLN A 22 -11.64 -5.36 17.49
N LEU A 23 -11.40 -5.38 16.18
CA LEU A 23 -10.06 -5.33 15.60
C LEU A 23 -9.91 -4.04 14.79
N GLU A 24 -8.95 -3.23 15.18
CA GLU A 24 -8.48 -2.07 14.44
C GLU A 24 -7.07 -2.33 13.95
N GLY A 25 -6.73 -1.83 12.77
CA GLY A 25 -5.37 -2.02 12.28
C GLY A 25 -4.98 -1.10 11.13
N ARG A 26 -3.68 -1.16 10.83
CA ARG A 26 -3.07 -0.53 9.66
C ARG A 26 -1.97 -1.43 9.10
N TRP A 27 -1.73 -1.28 7.80
CA TRP A 27 -0.67 -1.97 7.09
C TRP A 27 0.48 -1.02 6.82
N LEU A 28 1.70 -1.51 6.97
CA LEU A 28 2.90 -0.75 6.71
C LEU A 28 4.00 -1.64 6.16
N ARG A 29 4.94 -1.02 5.46
CA ARG A 29 6.20 -1.66 5.07
C ARG A 29 7.33 -1.08 5.91
N ARG A 30 8.05 -1.93 6.64
CA ARG A 30 9.18 -1.53 7.49
C ARG A 30 10.35 -2.46 7.24
N ASN A 31 11.49 -1.90 6.83
CA ASN A 31 12.73 -2.64 6.59
C ASN A 31 12.53 -3.86 5.64
N GLY A 32 11.82 -3.69 4.52
CA GLY A 32 11.54 -4.78 3.57
C GLY A 32 10.40 -5.72 3.97
N GLN A 33 9.83 -5.58 5.16
CA GLN A 33 8.77 -6.44 5.69
C GLN A 33 7.40 -5.76 5.61
N ILE A 34 6.37 -6.49 5.17
CA ILE A 34 4.97 -6.07 5.33
C ILE A 34 4.52 -6.42 6.76
N VAL A 35 3.96 -5.46 7.47
CA VAL A 35 3.53 -5.61 8.86
C VAL A 35 2.10 -5.10 9.02
N ALA A 36 1.25 -5.86 9.70
CA ALA A 36 -0.01 -5.38 10.25
C ALA A 36 0.20 -4.96 11.71
N GLU A 37 0.00 -3.68 12.01
CA GLU A 37 -0.15 -3.20 13.39
C GLU A 37 -1.62 -3.24 13.76
N MET A 38 -1.96 -3.87 14.89
CA MET A 38 -3.33 -4.18 15.27
C MET A 38 -3.62 -3.83 16.73
N ASN A 39 -4.82 -3.36 17.00
CA ASN A 39 -5.40 -3.21 18.33
C ASN A 39 -6.62 -4.12 18.44
N LEU A 40 -6.58 -5.06 19.38
CA LEU A 40 -7.67 -5.99 19.66
C LEU A 40 -8.34 -5.56 20.96
N THR A 41 -9.59 -5.16 20.90
CA THR A 41 -10.37 -4.75 22.08
C THR A 41 -11.47 -5.78 22.35
N ASN A 42 -11.50 -6.32 23.56
CA ASN A 42 -12.57 -7.21 23.99
C ASN A 42 -13.73 -6.40 24.59
N ARG A 43 -14.85 -6.33 23.87
CA ARG A 43 -16.12 -5.75 24.33
C ARG A 43 -17.14 -6.80 24.78
N ALA A 44 -16.74 -8.07 24.86
CA ALA A 44 -17.56 -9.13 25.45
C ALA A 44 -17.45 -9.12 26.98
N LEU A 45 -18.29 -9.91 27.64
CA LEU A 45 -18.31 -10.07 29.10
C LEU A 45 -17.43 -11.23 29.62
N GLN A 46 -16.79 -11.98 28.71
CA GLN A 46 -15.90 -13.10 29.05
C GLN A 46 -14.51 -12.91 28.42
N PRO A 47 -13.46 -13.55 28.97
CA PRO A 47 -12.12 -13.52 28.37
C PRO A 47 -12.12 -14.13 26.95
N LEU A 48 -11.38 -13.50 26.04
CA LEU A 48 -11.11 -14.02 24.71
C LEU A 48 -9.70 -14.58 24.65
N ASP A 49 -9.54 -15.81 24.19
CA ASP A 49 -8.24 -16.46 23.99
C ASP A 49 -8.28 -17.44 22.81
N GLY A 50 -7.24 -18.28 22.65
CA GLY A 50 -7.20 -19.27 21.58
C GLY A 50 -7.17 -18.65 20.18
N PHE A 51 -6.56 -17.46 20.06
CA PHE A 51 -6.52 -16.72 18.81
C PHE A 51 -5.73 -17.45 17.72
N ALA A 52 -6.22 -17.35 16.50
CA ALA A 52 -5.49 -17.72 15.28
C ALA A 52 -5.96 -16.84 14.12
N ILE A 53 -5.10 -16.65 13.12
CA ILE A 53 -5.43 -15.87 11.92
C ILE A 53 -5.01 -16.62 10.67
N GLN A 54 -5.82 -16.51 9.62
CA GLN A 54 -5.53 -17.08 8.32
C GLN A 54 -5.96 -16.12 7.23
N PHE A 55 -5.16 -16.03 6.17
CA PHE A 55 -5.49 -15.30 4.96
C PHE A 55 -5.91 -16.28 3.87
N ASN A 56 -6.93 -15.94 3.09
CA ASN A 56 -7.17 -16.64 1.82
C ASN A 56 -6.06 -16.32 0.82
N SER A 57 -5.94 -17.16 -0.21
CA SER A 57 -5.13 -16.86 -1.39
C SER A 57 -5.48 -15.47 -1.93
N ASN A 58 -4.46 -14.70 -2.31
CA ASN A 58 -4.61 -13.30 -2.71
C ASN A 58 -3.60 -12.91 -3.79
N SER A 59 -3.74 -11.72 -4.38
CA SER A 59 -3.01 -11.35 -5.61
C SER A 59 -1.50 -11.30 -5.45
N PHE A 60 -1.01 -11.09 -4.22
CA PHE A 60 0.41 -10.94 -3.90
C PHE A 60 0.96 -12.09 -3.06
N GLY A 61 0.19 -13.17 -2.85
CA GLY A 61 0.64 -14.28 -2.00
C GLY A 61 0.93 -13.85 -0.55
N LEU A 62 0.25 -12.83 -0.05
CA LEU A 62 0.46 -12.32 1.30
C LEU A 62 0.08 -13.41 2.32
N ILE A 63 0.98 -13.72 3.24
CA ILE A 63 0.78 -14.74 4.27
C ILE A 63 1.48 -14.34 5.59
N PRO A 64 0.91 -14.65 6.76
CA PRO A 64 1.59 -14.44 8.04
C PRO A 64 2.88 -15.27 8.14
N LEU A 65 3.93 -14.70 8.74
CA LEU A 65 5.21 -15.39 8.96
C LEU A 65 5.28 -16.15 10.29
N SER A 66 4.38 -15.84 11.22
CA SER A 66 4.35 -16.44 12.55
C SER A 66 2.93 -16.78 12.95
N GLN A 67 2.78 -17.73 13.88
CA GLN A 67 1.50 -17.97 14.51
C GLN A 67 1.02 -16.69 15.19
N PHE A 68 -0.24 -16.34 14.95
CA PHE A 68 -0.87 -15.19 15.58
C PHE A 68 -1.38 -15.57 16.97
N ASN A 69 -0.76 -15.02 18.02
CA ASN A 69 -1.19 -15.23 19.40
C ASN A 69 -0.93 -13.97 20.24
N PRO A 70 -1.92 -13.09 20.40
CA PRO A 70 -1.84 -11.91 21.26
C PRO A 70 -2.03 -12.24 22.76
N GLY A 71 -2.25 -13.51 23.12
CA GLY A 71 -2.60 -13.92 24.48
C GLY A 71 -4.10 -13.74 24.79
N THR A 72 -4.45 -13.92 26.07
CA THR A 72 -5.83 -13.73 26.56
C THR A 72 -6.15 -12.24 26.71
N ILE A 73 -7.30 -11.83 26.20
CA ILE A 73 -7.84 -10.46 26.30
C ILE A 73 -9.06 -10.47 27.22
N PHE A 74 -8.94 -9.84 28.39
CA PHE A 74 -10.03 -9.74 29.37
C PHE A 74 -11.10 -8.72 28.95
N PRO A 75 -12.34 -8.78 29.49
CA PRO A 75 -13.38 -7.79 29.21
C PRO A 75 -12.91 -6.34 29.37
N ASN A 76 -13.25 -5.50 28.40
CA ASN A 76 -12.85 -4.08 28.27
C ASN A 76 -11.34 -3.84 28.11
N GLN A 77 -10.53 -4.89 27.94
CA GLN A 77 -9.10 -4.76 27.66
C GLN A 77 -8.84 -4.56 26.17
N THR A 78 -7.82 -3.76 25.87
CA THR A 78 -7.20 -3.66 24.54
C THR A 78 -5.77 -4.20 24.59
N ILE A 79 -5.41 -5.04 23.62
CA ILE A 79 -4.03 -5.47 23.37
C ILE A 79 -3.57 -4.96 22.01
N SER A 80 -2.41 -4.29 21.96
CA SER A 80 -1.72 -3.93 20.74
C SER A 80 -0.74 -5.03 20.35
N THR A 81 -0.74 -5.44 19.08
CA THR A 81 0.14 -6.49 18.56
C THR A 81 0.53 -6.22 17.10
N THR A 82 1.54 -6.95 16.62
CA THR A 82 2.02 -6.86 15.23
C THR A 82 2.06 -8.22 14.58
N LEU A 83 1.73 -8.30 13.30
CA LEU A 83 1.85 -9.50 12.49
C LEU A 83 2.74 -9.25 11.27
N ASN A 84 3.92 -9.87 11.27
CA ASN A 84 4.84 -9.82 10.15
C ASN A 84 4.36 -10.77 9.05
N CYS A 85 4.43 -10.31 7.81
CA CYS A 85 3.97 -11.04 6.63
C CYS A 85 5.07 -11.15 5.56
N SER A 86 4.92 -12.15 4.70
CA SER A 86 5.69 -12.31 3.45
C SER A 86 4.73 -12.46 2.27
N THR A 87 5.27 -12.45 1.06
CA THR A 87 4.53 -12.59 -0.20
C THR A 87 4.81 -13.92 -0.91
N ASN A 88 5.11 -14.97 -0.13
CA ASN A 88 5.46 -16.31 -0.62
C ASN A 88 4.32 -17.34 -0.48
N GLY A 89 3.12 -16.86 -0.11
CA GLY A 89 1.92 -17.68 0.04
C GLY A 89 1.20 -17.97 -1.27
N PRO A 90 0.05 -18.64 -1.20
CA PRO A 90 -0.74 -19.00 -2.37
C PRO A 90 -1.32 -17.76 -3.07
N VAL A 91 -1.21 -17.74 -4.40
CA VAL A 91 -1.62 -16.60 -5.24
C VAL A 91 -2.98 -16.88 -5.87
N GLN A 92 -3.91 -15.94 -5.71
CA GLN A 92 -5.17 -15.89 -6.43
C GLN A 92 -5.49 -14.43 -6.74
N LYS A 93 -5.72 -14.10 -8.00
CA LYS A 93 -6.06 -12.72 -8.38
C LYS A 93 -7.37 -12.30 -7.70
N MET A 94 -7.33 -11.16 -7.03
CA MET A 94 -8.47 -10.52 -6.37
C MET A 94 -8.89 -9.25 -7.11
N GLU A 95 -10.12 -8.80 -6.88
CA GLU A 95 -10.63 -7.51 -7.30
C GLU A 95 -11.36 -6.86 -6.10
N PRO A 96 -10.92 -5.70 -5.57
CA PRO A 96 -9.70 -4.94 -5.92
C PRO A 96 -8.40 -5.75 -5.79
N LEU A 97 -7.36 -5.34 -6.53
CA LEU A 97 -6.08 -6.08 -6.59
C LEU A 97 -5.47 -6.38 -5.20
N SER A 98 -5.52 -5.42 -4.28
CA SER A 98 -4.97 -5.54 -2.92
C SER A 98 -6.00 -5.98 -1.86
N ASN A 99 -7.16 -6.48 -2.28
CA ASN A 99 -8.15 -7.03 -1.37
C ASN A 99 -7.63 -8.31 -0.71
N LEU A 100 -7.76 -8.38 0.61
CA LEU A 100 -7.35 -9.50 1.45
C LEU A 100 -8.56 -9.97 2.26
N GLN A 101 -8.95 -11.22 2.07
CA GLN A 101 -9.94 -11.88 2.92
C GLN A 101 -9.23 -12.60 4.07
N VAL A 102 -9.72 -12.37 5.29
CA VAL A 102 -9.10 -12.82 6.53
C VAL A 102 -10.11 -13.56 7.38
N ALA A 103 -9.69 -14.67 7.97
CA ALA A 103 -10.37 -15.36 9.05
C ALA A 103 -9.58 -15.16 10.34
N ILE A 104 -10.25 -14.69 11.40
CA ILE A 104 -9.70 -14.63 12.75
C ILE A 104 -10.55 -15.49 13.69
N LYS A 105 -9.89 -16.42 14.38
CA LYS A 105 -10.51 -17.32 15.36
C LYS A 105 -10.19 -16.84 16.76
N ASN A 106 -11.10 -17.09 17.70
CA ASN A 106 -10.82 -17.17 19.13
C ASN A 106 -11.58 -18.36 19.76
N ASN A 107 -11.66 -18.41 21.08
CA ASN A 107 -12.41 -19.42 21.85
C ASN A 107 -13.94 -19.34 21.72
N ILE A 108 -14.49 -18.28 21.11
CA ILE A 108 -15.94 -18.15 20.86
C ILE A 108 -16.32 -18.65 19.47
N ASP A 109 -15.63 -18.19 18.42
CA ASP A 109 -15.99 -18.50 17.03
C ASP A 109 -14.85 -18.17 16.05
N VAL A 110 -15.12 -18.35 14.76
CA VAL A 110 -14.33 -17.83 13.64
C VAL A 110 -15.07 -16.67 12.98
N PHE A 111 -14.40 -15.54 12.82
CA PHE A 111 -14.94 -14.34 12.19
C PHE A 111 -14.20 -14.02 10.91
N TYR A 112 -14.94 -13.57 9.90
CA TYR A 112 -14.41 -13.27 8.58
C TYR A 112 -14.56 -11.78 8.28
N PHE A 113 -13.54 -11.19 7.68
CA PHE A 113 -13.57 -9.82 7.20
C PHE A 113 -12.68 -9.67 5.97
N ALA A 114 -12.78 -8.52 5.30
CA ALA A 114 -11.92 -8.17 4.19
C ALA A 114 -11.33 -6.77 4.39
N VAL A 115 -10.09 -6.59 3.96
CA VAL A 115 -9.38 -5.31 3.99
C VAL A 115 -8.68 -5.08 2.66
N VAL A 116 -8.69 -3.83 2.18
CA VAL A 116 -7.92 -3.42 1.00
C VAL A 116 -6.62 -2.80 1.49
N LEU A 117 -5.49 -3.41 1.16
CA LEU A 117 -4.18 -2.90 1.57
C LEU A 117 -3.75 -1.73 0.69
N PRO A 118 -3.10 -0.69 1.25
CA PRO A 118 -2.51 0.36 0.44
C PRO A 118 -1.36 -0.23 -0.40
N LEU A 119 -1.35 0.07 -1.70
CA LEU A 119 -0.49 -0.64 -2.67
C LEU A 119 1.02 -0.51 -2.39
N ASN A 120 1.46 0.62 -1.84
CA ASN A 120 2.86 0.87 -1.47
C ASN A 120 3.45 -0.17 -0.51
N VAL A 121 2.64 -0.89 0.28
CA VAL A 121 3.20 -1.96 1.14
C VAL A 121 3.83 -3.08 0.31
N TYR A 122 3.37 -3.24 -0.93
CA TYR A 122 3.89 -4.22 -1.89
C TYR A 122 5.01 -3.66 -2.78
N PHE A 123 5.38 -2.38 -2.68
CA PHE A 123 6.49 -1.82 -3.46
C PHE A 123 7.83 -2.23 -2.85
N ASP A 124 8.65 -2.90 -3.65
CA ASP A 124 9.93 -3.48 -3.29
C ASP A 124 11.05 -2.44 -3.31
N GLU A 125 11.98 -2.51 -2.36
CA GLU A 125 13.11 -1.59 -2.23
C GLU A 125 14.08 -1.69 -3.43
N SER A 126 14.09 -2.82 -4.14
CA SER A 126 14.87 -3.01 -5.37
C SER A 126 14.18 -2.48 -6.64
N GLY A 127 13.26 -1.52 -6.49
CA GLY A 127 12.48 -0.96 -7.59
C GLY A 127 13.16 0.15 -8.40
N GLN A 128 14.32 0.64 -7.97
CA GLN A 128 15.09 1.63 -8.74
C GLN A 128 15.60 1.01 -10.03
N MET A 129 15.22 1.61 -11.16
CA MET A 129 15.81 1.31 -12.47
C MET A 129 16.89 2.34 -12.82
N ASP A 130 17.89 1.91 -13.57
CA ASP A 130 18.73 2.84 -14.31
C ASP A 130 18.01 3.36 -15.57
N LYS A 131 18.52 4.47 -16.10
CA LYS A 131 17.90 5.18 -17.22
C LYS A 131 17.85 4.35 -18.50
N ARG A 132 18.82 3.46 -18.74
CA ARG A 132 18.87 2.65 -19.96
C ARG A 132 17.77 1.59 -19.92
N ASP A 133 17.66 0.88 -18.81
CA ASP A 133 16.67 -0.17 -18.61
C ASP A 133 15.24 0.39 -18.63
N PHE A 134 15.03 1.55 -17.99
CA PHE A 134 13.75 2.27 -18.06
C PHE A 134 13.35 2.61 -19.50
N LEU A 135 14.26 3.21 -20.28
CA LEU A 135 13.97 3.60 -21.67
C LEU A 135 13.72 2.40 -22.58
N GLN A 136 14.40 1.28 -22.33
CA GLN A 136 14.17 0.04 -23.06
C GLN A 136 12.78 -0.52 -22.73
N LEU A 137 12.47 -0.71 -21.45
CA LEU A 137 11.17 -1.26 -21.04
C LEU A 137 10.00 -0.35 -21.44
N TRP A 138 10.16 0.98 -21.38
CA TRP A 138 9.14 1.94 -21.81
C TRP A 138 8.76 1.81 -23.28
N LYS A 139 9.75 1.53 -24.15
CA LYS A 139 9.54 1.30 -25.59
C LYS A 139 9.00 -0.09 -25.88
N ASP A 140 9.42 -1.09 -25.10
CA ASP A 140 9.00 -2.48 -25.27
C ASP A 140 7.54 -2.70 -24.86
N ILE A 141 7.01 -1.92 -23.90
CA ILE A 141 5.60 -2.00 -23.50
C ILE A 141 4.72 -1.36 -24.60
N PRO A 142 3.75 -2.10 -25.16
CA PRO A 142 2.84 -1.58 -26.17
C PRO A 142 2.11 -0.30 -25.72
N GLU A 143 1.90 0.64 -26.62
CA GLU A 143 1.24 1.93 -26.32
C GLU A 143 -0.19 1.76 -25.80
N GLN A 144 -0.91 0.74 -26.27
CA GLN A 144 -2.24 0.36 -25.75
C GLN A 144 -2.23 -0.06 -24.27
N ASN A 145 -1.06 -0.35 -23.69
CA ASN A 145 -0.88 -0.65 -22.28
C ASN A 145 -0.47 0.60 -21.46
N GLU A 146 -0.43 1.77 -22.09
CA GLU A 146 -0.35 3.05 -21.40
C GLU A 146 -1.76 3.49 -20.99
N ILE A 147 -1.93 3.79 -19.70
CA ILE A 147 -3.17 4.36 -19.19
C ILE A 147 -2.84 5.71 -18.56
N GLN A 148 -3.54 6.75 -18.99
CA GLN A 148 -3.38 8.11 -18.49
C GLN A 148 -4.49 8.47 -17.51
N PHE A 149 -4.11 9.13 -16.43
CA PHE A 149 -4.98 9.59 -15.37
C PHE A 149 -4.72 11.06 -15.07
N THR A 150 -5.75 11.72 -14.54
CA THR A 150 -5.65 13.08 -14.00
C THR A 150 -5.65 12.98 -12.48
N ILE A 151 -4.59 13.47 -11.84
CA ILE A 151 -4.49 13.57 -10.37
C ILE A 151 -4.28 15.03 -9.97
N GLN A 152 -4.54 15.36 -8.71
CA GLN A 152 -4.52 16.74 -8.19
C GLN A 152 -3.40 16.92 -7.16
N ASN A 153 -2.55 17.91 -7.40
CA ASN A 153 -1.57 18.44 -6.47
C ASN A 153 -2.20 19.51 -5.56
N THR A 154 -3.17 19.08 -4.75
CA THR A 154 -3.97 19.95 -3.87
C THR A 154 -3.12 20.72 -2.85
N LYS A 155 -1.96 20.16 -2.48
CA LYS A 155 -1.01 20.74 -1.52
C LYS A 155 0.04 21.67 -2.15
N GLY A 156 0.02 21.86 -3.47
CA GLY A 156 0.97 22.72 -4.16
C GLY A 156 2.43 22.27 -4.00
N LEU A 157 2.65 20.96 -3.97
CA LEU A 157 3.98 20.34 -3.84
C LEU A 157 4.86 20.71 -5.03
N SER A 158 6.14 21.00 -4.77
CA SER A 158 7.14 21.12 -5.83
C SER A 158 7.47 19.75 -6.43
N ALA A 159 8.10 19.71 -7.61
CA ALA A 159 8.57 18.44 -8.16
C ALA A 159 9.56 17.71 -7.23
N ASP A 160 10.35 18.45 -6.45
CA ASP A 160 11.25 17.87 -5.45
C ASP A 160 10.49 17.23 -4.29
N ASP A 161 9.44 17.92 -3.79
CA ASP A 161 8.56 17.38 -2.73
C ASP A 161 7.86 16.10 -3.19
N ILE A 162 7.34 16.09 -4.43
CA ILE A 162 6.70 14.92 -5.03
C ILE A 162 7.71 13.77 -5.13
N CYS A 163 8.90 13.99 -5.69
CA CYS A 163 9.92 12.96 -5.80
C CYS A 163 10.31 12.43 -4.41
N SER A 164 10.45 13.29 -3.40
CA SER A 164 10.77 12.87 -2.03
C SER A 164 9.70 11.97 -1.43
N VAL A 165 8.42 12.34 -1.55
CA VAL A 165 7.30 11.56 -1.01
C VAL A 165 7.16 10.21 -1.72
N LEU A 166 7.30 10.21 -3.04
CA LEU A 166 7.29 8.99 -3.86
C LEU A 166 8.46 8.07 -3.47
N GLN A 167 9.66 8.62 -3.36
CA GLN A 167 10.87 7.87 -2.98
C GLN A 167 10.78 7.25 -1.59
N GLN A 168 10.16 7.94 -0.63
CA GLN A 168 9.90 7.41 0.73
C GLN A 168 8.96 6.19 0.71
N ASN A 169 8.19 6.02 -0.36
CA ASN A 169 7.24 4.92 -0.55
C ASN A 169 7.70 3.92 -1.61
N ASN A 170 8.99 3.85 -1.94
CA ASN A 170 9.55 2.93 -2.96
C ASN A 170 9.01 3.18 -4.38
N VAL A 171 8.69 4.43 -4.70
CA VAL A 171 8.46 4.92 -6.07
C VAL A 171 9.66 5.76 -6.49
N PHE A 172 10.48 5.23 -7.38
CA PHE A 172 11.85 5.70 -7.58
C PHE A 172 11.96 6.65 -8.76
N THR A 173 12.46 7.87 -8.56
CA THR A 173 12.70 8.81 -9.66
C THR A 173 13.91 8.34 -10.50
N VAL A 174 13.67 8.07 -11.79
CA VAL A 174 14.70 7.63 -12.74
C VAL A 174 15.26 8.82 -13.52
N ALA A 175 14.39 9.76 -13.91
CA ALA A 175 14.80 10.95 -14.65
C ALA A 175 13.81 12.11 -14.43
N ARG A 176 14.32 13.34 -14.59
CA ARG A 176 13.55 14.58 -14.64
C ARG A 176 13.92 15.37 -15.88
N ARG A 177 12.93 15.97 -16.52
CA ARG A 177 13.14 16.90 -17.65
C ARG A 177 12.25 18.12 -17.48
N THR A 178 12.73 19.24 -18.00
CA THR A 178 11.92 20.44 -18.18
C THR A 178 11.76 20.67 -19.68
N VAL A 179 10.53 20.70 -20.17
CA VAL A 179 10.20 20.93 -21.58
C VAL A 179 9.09 21.97 -21.64
N ASP A 180 9.29 23.07 -22.35
CA ASP A 180 8.30 24.15 -22.51
C ASP A 180 7.69 24.65 -21.18
N GLY A 181 8.51 24.71 -20.12
CA GLY A 181 8.08 25.12 -18.78
C GLY A 181 7.27 24.07 -18.00
N GLN A 182 7.08 22.86 -18.56
CA GLN A 182 6.51 21.69 -17.90
C GLN A 182 7.61 20.82 -17.32
N GLU A 183 7.35 20.21 -16.16
CA GLU A 183 8.22 19.21 -15.57
C GLU A 183 7.69 17.81 -15.86
N LEU A 184 8.57 16.94 -16.35
CA LEU A 184 8.29 15.54 -16.61
C LEU A 184 9.14 14.71 -15.65
N LEU A 185 8.48 13.95 -14.78
CA LEU A 185 9.10 13.10 -13.78
C LEU A 185 8.85 11.64 -14.15
N TYR A 186 9.92 10.88 -14.35
CA TYR A 186 9.85 9.47 -14.73
C TYR A 186 10.17 8.62 -13.51
N HIS A 187 9.29 7.67 -13.17
CA HIS A 187 9.48 6.80 -12.01
C HIS A 187 9.39 5.32 -12.36
N SER A 188 10.15 4.51 -11.63
CA SER A 188 10.03 3.06 -11.62
C SER A 188 9.45 2.58 -10.30
N ILE A 189 8.56 1.59 -10.39
CA ILE A 189 8.01 0.86 -9.25
C ILE A 189 8.21 -0.62 -9.55
N LYS A 190 8.59 -1.39 -8.53
CA LYS A 190 8.64 -2.84 -8.58
C LYS A 190 7.77 -3.39 -7.48
N TYR A 191 6.82 -4.25 -7.80
CA TYR A 191 6.10 -5.00 -6.79
C TYR A 191 6.94 -6.15 -6.23
N THR A 192 6.62 -6.60 -5.03
CA THR A 192 7.19 -7.81 -4.38
C THR A 192 7.12 -9.07 -5.25
N ASN A 193 6.13 -9.18 -6.13
CA ASN A 193 6.01 -10.26 -7.13
C ASN A 193 6.83 -10.02 -8.41
N GLN A 194 7.79 -9.09 -8.38
CA GLN A 194 8.73 -8.74 -9.45
C GLN A 194 8.11 -8.04 -10.67
N VAL A 195 6.83 -7.68 -10.63
CA VAL A 195 6.19 -6.90 -11.69
C VAL A 195 6.64 -5.44 -11.62
N PHE A 196 7.15 -4.93 -12.74
CA PHE A 196 7.47 -3.51 -12.88
C PHE A 196 6.30 -2.68 -13.40
N ILE A 197 6.21 -1.46 -12.89
CA ILE A 197 5.36 -0.39 -13.41
C ILE A 197 6.26 0.81 -13.67
N LEU A 198 6.05 1.45 -14.82
CA LEU A 198 6.70 2.70 -15.17
C LEU A 198 5.66 3.82 -15.09
N SER A 199 6.07 4.98 -14.60
CA SER A 199 5.21 6.16 -14.63
C SER A 199 5.91 7.38 -15.23
N GLU A 200 5.14 8.20 -15.93
CA GLU A 200 5.47 9.58 -16.25
C GLU A 200 4.46 10.47 -15.52
N LEU A 201 4.94 11.40 -14.71
CA LEU A 201 4.13 12.43 -14.08
C LEU A 201 4.49 13.77 -14.69
N LYS A 202 3.52 14.38 -15.35
CA LYS A 202 3.63 15.67 -16.01
C LYS A 202 3.01 16.74 -15.14
N MET A 203 3.78 17.80 -14.89
CA MET A 203 3.41 18.94 -14.07
C MET A 203 3.59 20.23 -14.86
N GLN A 204 2.69 21.20 -14.67
CA GLN A 204 2.83 22.55 -15.21
C GLN A 204 2.88 23.55 -14.05
N ARG A 205 3.78 24.54 -14.12
CA ARG A 205 3.86 25.58 -13.09
C ARG A 205 2.50 26.26 -12.93
N GLN A 206 2.09 26.50 -11.69
CA GLN A 206 0.81 27.14 -11.31
C GLN A 206 -0.45 26.32 -11.65
N ASN A 207 -0.33 25.09 -12.14
CA ASN A 207 -1.45 24.19 -12.33
C ASN A 207 -1.41 23.06 -11.28
N ALA A 208 -2.50 22.90 -10.53
CA ALA A 208 -2.62 21.82 -9.56
C ALA A 208 -2.90 20.47 -10.25
N THR A 209 -3.43 20.47 -11.47
CA THR A 209 -3.70 19.24 -12.21
C THR A 209 -2.40 18.65 -12.76
N LEU A 210 -2.17 17.37 -12.47
CA LEU A 210 -1.08 16.57 -13.00
C LEU A 210 -1.62 15.50 -13.93
N THR A 211 -0.87 15.20 -14.98
CA THR A 211 -1.14 14.03 -15.84
C THR A 211 -0.21 12.90 -15.42
N LEU A 212 -0.79 11.78 -14.99
CA LEU A 212 -0.07 10.56 -14.62
C LEU A 212 -0.28 9.50 -15.71
N SER A 213 0.78 9.18 -16.44
CA SER A 213 0.80 8.05 -17.38
C SER A 213 1.42 6.85 -16.69
N LEU A 214 0.76 5.69 -16.75
CA LEU A 214 1.22 4.43 -16.19
C LEU A 214 1.37 3.38 -17.29
N LYS A 215 2.50 2.66 -17.29
CA LYS A 215 2.78 1.53 -18.18
C LYS A 215 3.17 0.29 -17.39
N SER A 216 2.68 -0.86 -17.84
CA SER A 216 3.15 -2.17 -17.38
C SER A 216 2.86 -3.23 -18.45
N ARG A 217 3.63 -4.32 -18.42
CA ARG A 217 3.31 -5.55 -19.17
C ARG A 217 2.02 -6.20 -18.65
N HIS A 218 1.62 -5.90 -17.41
CA HIS A 218 0.43 -6.43 -16.77
C HIS A 218 -0.52 -5.29 -16.40
N LEU A 219 -1.57 -5.06 -17.19
CA LEU A 219 -2.53 -3.96 -16.96
C LEU A 219 -3.21 -4.04 -15.58
N SER A 220 -3.45 -5.25 -15.06
CA SER A 220 -3.99 -5.41 -13.70
C SER A 220 -3.10 -4.85 -12.61
N ALA A 221 -1.78 -4.72 -12.85
CA ALA A 221 -0.85 -4.12 -11.90
C ALA A 221 -1.01 -2.59 -11.82
N ILE A 222 -1.67 -1.98 -12.81
CA ILE A 222 -1.92 -0.53 -12.86
C ILE A 222 -3.22 -0.16 -12.13
N ALA A 223 -4.10 -1.14 -11.88
CA ALA A 223 -5.39 -0.92 -11.25
C ALA A 223 -5.25 -0.20 -9.89
N ASN A 224 -6.03 0.86 -9.69
CA ASN A 224 -6.07 1.69 -8.47
C ASN A 224 -4.77 2.44 -8.13
N LEU A 225 -3.73 2.41 -8.98
CA LEU A 225 -2.50 3.16 -8.73
C LEU A 225 -2.70 4.67 -8.81
N SER A 226 -3.58 5.18 -9.67
CA SER A 226 -3.85 6.62 -9.74
C SER A 226 -4.42 7.18 -8.44
N GLU A 227 -5.40 6.48 -7.86
CA GLU A 227 -5.94 6.77 -6.52
C GLU A 227 -4.87 6.65 -5.44
N HIS A 228 -3.96 5.67 -5.57
CA HIS A 228 -2.87 5.52 -4.63
C HIS A 228 -1.83 6.64 -4.73
N TYR A 229 -1.47 7.08 -5.95
CA TYR A 229 -0.64 8.27 -6.16
C TYR A 229 -1.30 9.51 -5.54
N GLN A 230 -2.60 9.71 -5.76
CA GLN A 230 -3.37 10.78 -5.13
C GLN A 230 -3.24 10.74 -3.59
N LEU A 231 -3.44 9.58 -2.97
CA LEU A 231 -3.29 9.40 -1.52
C LEU A 231 -1.88 9.74 -1.02
N LEU A 232 -0.83 9.33 -1.74
CA LEU A 232 0.55 9.66 -1.37
C LEU A 232 0.79 11.17 -1.39
N LEU A 233 0.35 11.86 -2.45
CA LEU A 233 0.48 13.32 -2.56
C LEU A 233 -0.37 14.05 -1.50
N ASP A 234 -1.58 13.58 -1.22
CA ASP A 234 -2.46 14.14 -0.18
C ASP A 234 -1.97 13.84 1.24
N SER A 235 -1.07 12.87 1.42
CA SER A 235 -0.45 12.57 2.73
C SER A 235 0.85 13.35 2.96
N ALA A 236 1.46 13.92 1.91
CA ALA A 236 2.71 14.67 2.00
C ALA A 236 2.57 15.95 2.85
N MET A 237 3.58 16.27 3.65
CA MET A 237 3.68 17.62 4.26
C MET A 237 4.48 18.54 3.33
N PRO A 238 3.99 19.75 3.01
CA PRO A 238 4.77 20.70 2.20
C PRO A 238 6.01 21.15 2.96
N ALA A 239 7.17 21.23 2.31
CA ALA A 239 8.43 21.67 2.92
C ALA A 239 8.39 23.09 3.53
N LYS A 240 7.38 23.92 3.19
CA LYS A 240 7.22 25.30 3.67
C LYS A 240 6.65 25.44 5.10
N LEU A 241 6.42 24.33 5.81
CA LEU A 241 5.88 24.32 7.18
C LEU A 241 6.84 23.70 8.21
N MET A 242 8.12 23.53 7.84
CA MET A 242 9.24 23.27 8.76
C MET A 242 10.08 24.53 8.90
#